data_AF-A0A414UV61-F1
#
_entry.id   AF-A0A414UV61-F1
#
_cell.length_a   1.000
_cell.length_b   1.000
_cell.length_c   1.000
_cell.angle_alpha   90.00
_cell.angle_beta   90.00
_cell.angle_gamma   90.00
#
_symmetry.space_group_name_H-M   'P 1'
#
loop_
_entity.id
_entity.type
_entity.pdbx_description
1 polymer ?
#
loop_
_entity_poly.entity_id
_entity_poly.type
_entity_poly.pdbx_seq_one_letter_code
_entity_poly.pdbx_strand_id
1 'polypeptide(L)'
;MKAILGSVERDVADAFAYIPYGLAAAVVFLLIMILYNRKKYGRVSFIIKSSLLIIYVVVVGHLTLFSRESGIVDRVDLTFFSLLEESSDYAIQLIENVLLFLPAGILCPWMWKQMRNWKRSFLLGFAGSLLIETLQMLTGRGLFQLDDLITNAAGMMAGYGIYQIAKKLWKRVYKSRFQ
;
A
#
# COMPACT_ATOMS: atom_id res chain seq x y z
N MET A 1 -12.15 -17.82 -12.15
CA MET A 1 -12.58 -17.39 -10.80
C MET A 1 -11.92 -18.19 -9.67
N LYS A 2 -11.99 -19.54 -9.64
CA LYS A 2 -11.30 -20.33 -8.58
C LYS A 2 -9.77 -20.16 -8.58
N ALA A 3 -9.14 -20.09 -9.76
CA ALA A 3 -7.69 -19.86 -9.88
C ALA A 3 -7.28 -18.46 -9.35
N ILE A 4 -8.05 -17.43 -9.72
CA ILE A 4 -7.89 -16.04 -9.26
C ILE A 4 -8.00 -15.96 -7.73
N LEU A 5 -9.02 -16.60 -7.15
CA LEU A 5 -9.21 -16.57 -5.69
C LEU A 5 -8.04 -17.25 -4.98
N GLY A 6 -7.53 -18.35 -5.54
CA GLY A 6 -6.42 -19.10 -4.97
C GLY A 6 -5.06 -18.42 -5.07
N SER A 7 -4.80 -17.59 -6.08
CA SER A 7 -3.56 -16.79 -6.13
C SER A 7 -3.58 -15.70 -5.07
N VAL A 8 -4.66 -14.92 -5.03
CA VAL A 8 -4.85 -13.84 -4.06
C VAL A 8 -4.82 -14.37 -2.62
N GLU A 9 -5.40 -15.54 -2.36
CA GLU A 9 -5.37 -16.17 -1.03
C GLU A 9 -3.93 -16.51 -0.58
N ARG A 10 -3.08 -17.00 -1.49
CA ARG A 10 -1.68 -17.29 -1.19
C ARG A 10 -0.88 -16.02 -0.92
N ASP A 11 -1.02 -15.00 -1.76
CA ASP A 11 -0.30 -13.73 -1.58
C ASP A 11 -0.69 -13.04 -0.27
N VAL A 12 -1.97 -13.13 0.08
CA VAL A 12 -2.47 -12.66 1.38
C VAL A 12 -1.89 -13.51 2.52
N ALA A 13 -1.81 -14.83 2.37
CA ALA A 13 -1.19 -15.71 3.36
C ALA A 13 0.30 -15.37 3.56
N ASP A 14 1.04 -15.11 2.49
CA ASP A 14 2.44 -14.70 2.54
C ASP A 14 2.59 -13.34 3.21
N ALA A 15 1.65 -12.40 2.99
CA ALA A 15 1.63 -11.11 3.69
C ALA A 15 1.60 -11.28 5.22
N PHE A 16 0.87 -12.29 5.74
CA PHE A 16 0.83 -12.58 7.17
C PHE A 16 2.18 -13.05 7.72
N ALA A 17 2.97 -13.79 6.93
CA ALA A 17 4.30 -14.22 7.35
C ALA A 17 5.25 -13.04 7.62
N TYR A 18 4.99 -11.87 7.01
CA TYR A 18 5.84 -10.68 7.18
C TYR A 18 5.40 -9.71 8.29
N ILE A 19 4.22 -9.91 8.87
CA ILE A 19 3.71 -9.06 9.98
C ILE A 19 4.66 -9.01 11.19
N PRO A 20 5.30 -10.11 11.64
CA PRO A 20 6.24 -10.07 12.76
C PRO A 20 7.41 -9.11 12.55
N TYR A 21 7.96 -9.02 11.34
CA TYR A 21 9.03 -8.06 11.01
C TYR A 21 8.52 -6.62 11.08
N GLY A 22 7.29 -6.37 10.61
CA GLY A 22 6.62 -5.09 10.72
C GLY A 22 6.39 -4.66 12.18
N LEU A 23 5.99 -5.60 13.04
CA LEU A 23 5.82 -5.36 14.48
C LEU A 23 7.14 -5.04 15.16
N ALA A 24 8.20 -5.80 14.86
CA ALA A 24 9.54 -5.53 15.41
C ALA A 24 10.04 -4.12 15.01
N ALA A 25 9.91 -3.76 13.73
CA ALA A 25 10.27 -2.42 13.24
C ALA A 25 9.43 -1.32 13.92
N ALA A 26 8.12 -1.55 14.11
CA ALA A 26 7.25 -0.60 14.79
C ALA A 26 7.66 -0.39 16.25
N VAL A 27 8.01 -1.45 16.98
CA VAL A 27 8.48 -1.36 18.36
C VAL A 27 9.76 -0.53 18.44
N VAL A 28 10.77 -0.83 17.62
CA VAL A 28 12.04 -0.08 17.60
C VAL A 28 11.81 1.40 17.28
N PHE A 29 11.04 1.69 16.24
CA PHE A 29 10.71 3.07 15.85
C PHE A 29 9.98 3.82 16.98
N LEU A 30 8.96 3.20 17.58
CA LEU A 30 8.18 3.82 18.64
C LEU A 30 8.99 4.05 19.90
N LEU A 31 9.88 3.13 20.28
CA LEU A 31 10.79 3.30 21.41
C LEU A 31 11.66 4.54 21.20
N ILE A 32 12.31 4.66 20.04
CA ILE A 32 13.15 5.83 19.70
C ILE A 32 12.33 7.13 19.77
N MET A 33 11.14 7.15 19.17
CA MET A 33 10.30 8.35 19.10
C MET A 33 9.74 8.75 20.48
N ILE A 34 9.34 7.77 21.29
CA ILE A 34 8.87 8.02 22.65
C ILE A 34 10.03 8.55 23.50
N LEU A 35 11.23 7.96 23.42
CA LEU A 35 12.42 8.48 24.11
C LEU A 35 12.73 9.92 23.70
N TYR A 36 12.60 10.25 22.41
CA TYR A 36 12.82 11.60 21.89
C TYR A 36 11.78 12.62 22.40
N ASN A 37 10.49 12.30 22.41
CA ASN A 37 9.46 13.18 22.97
C ASN A 37 8.20 12.42 23.42
N ARG A 38 8.20 11.98 24.69
CA ARG A 38 7.10 11.21 25.30
C ARG A 38 5.75 11.91 25.21
N LYS A 39 5.68 13.23 25.42
CA LYS A 39 4.40 13.97 25.39
C LYS A 39 3.78 13.97 23.98
N LYS A 40 4.61 14.09 22.94
CA LYS A 40 4.14 14.12 21.56
C LYS A 40 3.80 12.73 21.02
N TYR A 41 4.71 11.77 21.23
CA TYR A 41 4.70 10.45 20.57
C TYR A 41 4.15 9.32 21.44
N GLY A 42 3.99 9.51 22.75
CA GLY A 42 3.35 8.54 23.66
C GLY A 42 1.82 8.51 23.57
N ARG A 43 1.20 9.35 22.72
CA ARG A 43 -0.26 9.32 22.53
C ARG A 43 -0.68 8.02 21.84
N VAL A 44 -1.66 7.33 22.42
CA VAL A 44 -2.22 6.07 21.88
C VAL A 44 -2.61 6.20 20.40
N SER A 45 -3.22 7.32 20.01
CA SER A 45 -3.61 7.57 18.62
C SER A 45 -2.43 7.73 17.65
N PHE A 46 -1.26 8.15 18.14
CA PHE A 46 -0.03 8.18 17.33
C PHE A 46 0.54 6.77 17.22
N ILE A 47 0.67 6.06 18.35
CA ILE A 47 1.21 4.70 18.44
C ILE A 47 0.46 3.76 17.48
N ILE A 48 -0.87 3.74 17.52
CA ILE A 48 -1.69 2.86 16.67
C ILE A 48 -1.46 3.16 15.19
N LYS A 49 -1.57 4.43 14.79
CA LYS A 49 -1.44 4.82 13.38
C LYS A 49 -0.04 4.53 12.83
N SER A 50 0.99 4.80 13.63
CA SER A 50 2.38 4.56 13.23
C SER A 50 2.66 3.08 13.11
N SER A 51 2.16 2.26 14.05
CA SER A 51 2.33 0.80 13.99
C SER A 51 1.70 0.22 12.72
N LEU A 52 0.45 0.59 12.43
CA LEU A 52 -0.24 0.11 11.23
C LEU A 52 0.47 0.52 9.94
N LEU A 53 0.97 1.76 9.87
CA LEU A 53 1.71 2.23 8.71
C LEU A 53 3.05 1.49 8.54
N ILE A 54 3.79 1.26 9.63
CA ILE A 54 5.09 0.58 9.57
C ILE A 54 4.91 -0.88 9.17
N ILE A 55 3.94 -1.57 9.78
CA ILE A 55 3.62 -2.95 9.40
C ILE A 55 3.28 -3.02 7.92
N TYR A 56 2.41 -2.13 7.45
CA TYR A 56 2.04 -2.04 6.03
C TYR A 56 3.27 -1.84 5.12
N VAL A 57 4.13 -0.85 5.40
CA VAL A 57 5.32 -0.57 4.58
C VAL A 57 6.28 -1.76 4.56
N VAL A 58 6.49 -2.42 5.70
CA VAL A 58 7.38 -3.59 5.78
C VAL A 58 6.82 -4.77 5.00
N VAL A 59 5.52 -5.05 5.13
CA VAL A 59 4.86 -6.13 4.39
C VAL A 59 4.92 -5.87 2.89
N VAL A 60 4.53 -4.67 2.43
CA VAL A 60 4.57 -4.30 1.01
C VAL A 60 6.01 -4.37 0.47
N GLY A 61 6.99 -3.86 1.22
CA GLY A 61 8.39 -3.94 0.82
C GLY A 61 8.89 -5.39 0.67
N HIS A 62 8.48 -6.29 1.56
CA HIS A 62 8.81 -7.71 1.45
C HIS A 62 8.14 -8.37 0.24
N LEU A 63 6.83 -8.19 0.09
CA LEU A 63 6.07 -8.77 -1.02
C LEU A 63 6.62 -8.32 -2.38
N THR A 64 6.93 -7.03 -2.52
CA THR A 64 7.35 -6.47 -3.81
C THR A 64 8.82 -6.70 -4.14
N LEU A 65 9.72 -6.73 -3.15
CA LEU A 65 11.17 -6.81 -3.38
C LEU A 65 11.79 -8.16 -3.05
N PHE A 66 11.21 -8.96 -2.16
CA PHE A 66 11.84 -10.18 -1.64
C PHE A 66 11.06 -11.45 -1.97
N SER A 67 9.75 -11.37 -2.22
CA SER A 67 8.92 -12.52 -2.58
C SER A 67 8.85 -12.80 -4.09
N ARG A 68 9.22 -11.83 -4.95
CA ARG A 68 9.25 -12.02 -6.41
C ARG A 68 10.51 -12.80 -6.83
N GLU A 69 10.33 -13.88 -7.59
CA GLU A 69 11.44 -14.67 -8.14
C GLU A 69 12.35 -13.78 -9.01
N SER A 70 13.66 -13.81 -8.73
CA SER A 70 14.65 -13.06 -9.50
C SER A 70 14.93 -13.76 -10.83
N GLY A 71 14.43 -13.21 -11.93
CA GLY A 71 14.82 -13.56 -13.28
C GLY A 71 15.52 -12.37 -13.93
N ILE A 72 16.65 -12.60 -14.62
CA ILE A 72 17.31 -11.56 -15.41
C ILE A 72 16.40 -11.21 -16.58
N VAL A 73 15.53 -10.22 -16.39
CA VAL A 73 14.67 -9.66 -17.43
C VAL A 73 14.77 -8.15 -17.34
N ASP A 74 15.85 -7.60 -17.88
CA ASP A 74 16.02 -6.15 -18.10
C ASP A 74 15.16 -5.72 -19.29
N ARG A 75 13.84 -5.66 -19.10
CA ARG A 75 12.95 -5.08 -20.11
C ARG A 75 12.07 -4.01 -19.45
N VAL A 76 12.00 -2.86 -20.11
CA VAL A 76 11.11 -1.76 -19.75
C VAL A 76 9.93 -1.85 -20.70
N ASP A 77 8.73 -2.07 -20.17
CA ASP A 77 7.51 -2.06 -20.95
C ASP A 77 6.72 -0.78 -20.68
N LEU A 78 6.80 0.13 -21.65
CA LEU A 78 6.09 1.41 -21.64
C LEU A 78 4.82 1.37 -22.49
N THR A 79 4.47 0.22 -23.07
CA THR A 79 3.25 0.11 -23.86
C THR A 79 2.04 0.09 -22.94
N PHE A 80 1.14 1.04 -23.18
CA PHE A 80 -0.09 1.20 -22.41
C PHE A 80 -1.04 0.07 -22.78
N PHE A 81 -1.59 -0.67 -21.81
CA PHE A 81 -2.48 -1.81 -22.06
C PHE A 81 -1.86 -3.01 -22.81
N SER A 82 -0.53 -3.17 -22.80
CA SER A 82 0.12 -4.33 -23.44
C SER A 82 -0.40 -5.67 -22.92
N LEU A 83 -0.81 -5.70 -21.65
CA LEU A 83 -1.33 -6.88 -20.99
C LEU A 83 -2.78 -7.24 -21.38
N LEU A 84 -3.55 -6.34 -22.01
CA LEU A 84 -4.89 -6.67 -22.54
C LEU A 84 -4.82 -7.56 -23.79
N GLU A 85 -3.73 -7.49 -24.56
CA GLU A 85 -3.57 -8.29 -25.77
C GLU A 85 -3.01 -9.70 -25.51
N GLU A 86 -2.28 -9.93 -24.41
CA GLU A 86 -1.44 -11.14 -24.28
C GLU A 86 -1.77 -12.13 -23.14
N SER A 87 -2.62 -11.87 -22.13
CA SER A 87 -2.77 -12.88 -21.05
C SER A 87 -4.13 -12.99 -20.34
N SER A 88 -4.50 -14.23 -19.99
CA SER A 88 -5.62 -14.57 -19.11
C SER A 88 -5.41 -14.20 -17.63
N ASP A 89 -4.17 -13.86 -17.24
CA ASP A 89 -3.78 -13.52 -15.87
C ASP A 89 -3.69 -12.01 -15.60
N TYR A 90 -3.91 -11.16 -16.61
CA TYR A 90 -3.89 -9.71 -16.45
C TYR A 90 -4.86 -9.20 -15.38
N ALA A 91 -6.07 -9.79 -15.31
CA ALA A 91 -7.07 -9.40 -14.31
C ALA A 91 -6.61 -9.70 -12.87
N ILE A 92 -5.76 -10.71 -12.68
CA ILE A 92 -5.19 -11.08 -11.37
C ILE A 92 -4.18 -10.01 -10.94
N GLN A 93 -3.23 -9.71 -11.82
CA GLN A 93 -2.19 -8.70 -11.58
C GLN A 93 -2.78 -7.32 -11.27
N LEU A 94 -3.82 -6.92 -12.01
CA LEU A 94 -4.53 -5.67 -11.76
C LEU A 94 -5.17 -5.62 -10.36
N ILE A 95 -5.79 -6.72 -9.93
CA ILE A 95 -6.41 -6.81 -8.60
C ILE A 95 -5.34 -6.77 -7.51
N GLU A 96 -4.26 -7.52 -7.67
CA GLU A 96 -3.14 -7.57 -6.71
C GLU A 96 -2.50 -6.18 -6.52
N ASN A 97 -2.24 -5.45 -7.60
CA ASN A 97 -1.72 -4.08 -7.58
C ASN A 97 -2.68 -3.10 -6.89
N VAL A 98 -3.98 -3.16 -7.22
CA VAL A 98 -5.00 -2.33 -6.55
C VAL A 98 -5.06 -2.63 -5.06
N LEU A 99 -5.06 -3.91 -4.67
CA LEU A 99 -5.10 -4.33 -3.26
C LEU A 99 -3.84 -3.92 -2.50
N LEU A 100 -2.68 -3.92 -3.16
CA LEU A 100 -1.41 -3.52 -2.57
C LEU A 100 -1.43 -2.07 -2.10
N PHE A 101 -1.97 -1.14 -2.90
CA PHE A 101 -1.98 0.30 -2.59
C PHE A 101 -3.25 0.79 -1.87
N LEU A 102 -4.30 -0.02 -1.82
CA LEU A 102 -5.55 0.34 -1.13
C LEU A 102 -5.34 0.70 0.35
N PRO A 103 -4.55 -0.04 1.16
CA PRO A 103 -4.27 0.33 2.53
C PRO A 103 -3.52 1.67 2.66
N ALA A 104 -2.56 1.97 1.78
CA ALA A 104 -1.91 3.29 1.76
C ALA A 104 -2.93 4.42 1.53
N GLY A 105 -3.89 4.20 0.62
CA GLY A 105 -4.98 5.14 0.35
C GLY A 105 -5.81 5.50 1.58
N ILE A 106 -5.91 4.58 2.55
CA ILE A 106 -6.62 4.79 3.82
C ILE A 106 -5.68 5.37 4.89
N LEU A 107 -4.50 4.79 5.07
CA LEU A 107 -3.59 5.09 6.17
C LEU A 107 -2.96 6.48 6.03
N CYS A 108 -2.57 6.89 4.82
CA CYS A 108 -1.93 8.18 4.56
C CYS A 108 -2.82 9.38 4.95
N PRO A 109 -4.08 9.53 4.48
CA PRO A 109 -4.95 10.63 4.91
C PRO A 109 -5.39 10.56 6.38
N TRP A 110 -5.33 9.37 6.99
CA TRP A 110 -5.61 9.17 8.41
C TRP A 110 -4.45 9.62 9.31
N MET A 111 -3.21 9.40 8.85
CA MET A 111 -1.99 9.84 9.52
C MET A 111 -1.75 11.35 9.31
N TRP A 112 -1.74 11.82 8.06
CA TRP A 112 -1.36 13.19 7.72
C TRP A 112 -2.54 13.99 7.17
N LYS A 113 -2.79 15.16 7.75
CA LYS A 113 -3.87 16.07 7.31
C LYS A 113 -3.67 16.53 5.86
N GLN A 114 -2.42 16.69 5.44
CA GLN A 114 -2.01 17.11 4.10
C GLN A 114 -2.43 16.09 3.04
N MET A 115 -2.42 14.79 3.36
CA MET A 115 -2.84 13.71 2.48
C MET A 115 -4.37 13.59 2.39
N ARG A 116 -5.13 14.47 3.04
CA ARG A 116 -6.60 14.56 2.82
C ARG A 116 -6.96 15.36 1.57
N ASN A 117 -5.97 15.79 0.79
CA ASN A 117 -6.15 16.36 -0.52
C ASN A 117 -5.94 15.24 -1.54
N TRP A 118 -6.94 15.00 -2.39
CA TRP A 118 -6.92 13.90 -3.36
C TRP A 118 -5.70 13.96 -4.30
N LYS A 119 -5.26 15.16 -4.71
CA LYS A 119 -4.09 15.33 -5.59
C LYS A 119 -2.80 14.86 -4.90
N ARG A 120 -2.67 15.15 -3.61
CA ARG A 120 -1.49 14.73 -2.81
C ARG A 120 -1.50 13.23 -2.57
N SER A 121 -2.66 12.64 -2.31
CA SER A 121 -2.79 11.18 -2.22
C SER A 121 -2.47 10.50 -3.53
N PHE A 122 -3.01 11.00 -4.65
CA PHE A 122 -2.72 10.49 -5.97
C PHE A 122 -1.22 10.56 -6.28
N LEU A 123 -0.59 11.73 -6.05
CA LEU A 123 0.83 11.92 -6.30
C LEU A 123 1.69 10.99 -5.43
N LEU A 124 1.31 10.77 -4.17
CA LEU A 124 2.00 9.83 -3.29
C LEU A 124 1.86 8.38 -3.78
N GLY A 125 0.66 7.97 -4.22
CA GLY A 125 0.44 6.65 -4.79
C GLY A 125 1.23 6.44 -6.08
N PHE A 126 1.20 7.41 -6.99
CA PHE A 126 1.95 7.35 -8.24
C PHE A 126 3.47 7.33 -8.00
N ALA A 127 3.98 8.23 -7.15
CA ALA A 127 5.41 8.26 -6.81
C ALA A 127 5.86 7.00 -6.05
N GLY A 128 5.00 6.47 -5.19
CA GLY A 128 5.24 5.20 -4.50
C GLY A 128 5.30 4.02 -5.46
N SER A 129 4.39 3.94 -6.43
CA SER A 129 4.41 2.90 -7.45
C SER A 129 5.66 3.01 -8.33
N LEU A 130 5.97 4.21 -8.81
CA LEU A 130 7.19 4.47 -9.57
C LEU A 130 8.45 4.04 -8.79
N LEU A 131 8.51 4.31 -7.49
CA LEU A 131 9.63 3.89 -6.64
C LEU A 131 9.74 2.37 -6.56
N ILE A 132 8.63 1.65 -6.36
CA ILE A 132 8.63 0.19 -6.28
C ILE A 132 9.11 -0.41 -7.61
N GLU A 133 8.55 0.01 -8.73
CA GLU A 133 8.92 -0.44 -10.07
C GLU A 133 10.40 -0.15 -10.38
N THR A 134 10.88 1.04 -10.02
CA THR A 134 12.30 1.40 -10.19
C THR A 134 13.20 0.51 -9.34
N LEU A 135 12.82 0.22 -8.09
CA LEU A 135 13.60 -0.67 -7.21
C LEU A 135 13.58 -2.12 -7.71
N GLN A 136 12.45 -2.60 -8.24
CA GLN A 136 12.35 -3.93 -8.83
C GLN A 136 13.24 -4.05 -10.07
N MET A 137 13.25 -3.03 -10.94
CA MET A 137 14.13 -2.96 -12.10
C MET A 137 15.61 -2.92 -11.68
N LEU A 138 16.00 -2.04 -10.75
CA LEU A 138 17.39 -1.93 -10.27
C LEU A 138 17.89 -3.18 -9.57
N THR A 139 16.98 -4.00 -9.03
CA THR A 139 17.34 -5.24 -8.35
C THR A 139 17.21 -6.48 -9.23
N GLY A 140 16.84 -6.33 -10.50
CA GLY A 140 16.66 -7.44 -11.45
C GLY A 140 15.50 -8.37 -11.08
N ARG A 141 14.43 -7.82 -10.51
CA ARG A 141 13.29 -8.58 -9.96
C ARG A 141 11.96 -8.31 -10.67
N GLY A 142 11.95 -7.54 -11.74
CA GLY A 142 10.70 -7.27 -12.46
C GLY A 142 10.87 -6.44 -13.71
N LEU A 143 9.84 -6.54 -14.56
CA LEU A 143 9.61 -5.67 -15.71
C LEU A 143 9.10 -4.32 -15.18
N PHE A 144 9.69 -3.22 -15.62
CA PHE A 144 9.11 -1.90 -15.32
C PHE A 144 7.83 -1.75 -16.15
N GLN A 145 6.66 -1.76 -15.50
CA GLN A 145 5.36 -1.75 -16.18
C GLN A 145 4.58 -0.46 -15.92
N LEU A 146 4.25 0.27 -16.99
CA LEU A 146 3.44 1.48 -16.87
C LEU A 146 2.01 1.20 -16.35
N ASP A 147 1.44 0.06 -16.71
CA ASP A 147 0.13 -0.38 -16.23
C ASP A 147 0.12 -0.57 -14.70
N ASP A 148 1.23 -1.01 -14.10
CA ASP A 148 1.39 -1.18 -12.66
C ASP A 148 1.43 0.18 -11.93
N LEU A 149 2.01 1.21 -12.55
CA LEU A 149 1.95 2.59 -12.01
C LEU A 149 0.51 3.08 -11.89
N ILE A 150 -0.30 2.83 -12.90
CA ILE A 150 -1.68 3.33 -12.99
C ILE A 150 -2.59 2.53 -12.06
N THR A 151 -2.47 1.21 -12.06
CA THR A 151 -3.30 0.33 -11.22
C THR A 151 -3.00 0.51 -9.73
N ASN A 152 -1.74 0.66 -9.33
CA ASN A 152 -1.36 1.03 -7.96
C ASN A 152 -1.89 2.43 -7.57
N ALA A 153 -1.79 3.42 -8.47
CA ALA A 153 -2.38 4.74 -8.23
C ALA A 153 -3.92 4.68 -8.11
N ALA A 154 -4.58 3.80 -8.87
CA ALA A 154 -6.01 3.54 -8.73
C ALA A 154 -6.33 2.90 -7.38
N GLY A 155 -5.53 1.94 -6.90
CA GLY A 155 -5.63 1.36 -5.55
C GLY A 155 -5.54 2.43 -4.46
N MET A 156 -4.56 3.32 -4.55
CA MET A 156 -4.41 4.47 -3.65
C MET A 156 -5.67 5.35 -3.64
N MET A 157 -6.26 5.62 -4.80
CA MET A 157 -7.47 6.44 -4.92
C MET A 157 -8.72 5.73 -4.42
N ALA A 158 -8.83 4.41 -4.61
CA ALA A 158 -9.90 3.60 -4.06
C ALA A 158 -9.86 3.63 -2.52
N GLY A 159 -8.69 3.39 -1.91
CA GLY A 159 -8.48 3.50 -0.47
C GLY A 159 -8.79 4.90 0.07
N TYR A 160 -8.39 5.95 -0.65
CA TYR A 160 -8.72 7.32 -0.29
C TYR A 160 -10.24 7.59 -0.31
N GLY A 161 -10.96 7.03 -1.30
CA GLY A 161 -12.41 7.06 -1.35
C GLY A 161 -13.05 6.43 -0.11
N ILE A 162 -12.58 5.24 0.28
CA ILE A 162 -13.02 4.53 1.49
C ILE A 162 -12.80 5.41 2.73
N TYR A 163 -11.62 6.01 2.87
CA TYR A 163 -11.32 6.93 3.97
C TYR A 163 -12.32 8.11 4.03
N GLN A 164 -12.62 8.72 2.89
CA GLN A 164 -13.54 9.86 2.82
C GLN A 164 -14.98 9.47 3.19
N ILE A 165 -15.43 8.30 2.74
CA ILE A 165 -16.75 7.74 3.10
C ILE A 165 -16.80 7.48 4.61
N ALA A 166 -15.82 6.76 5.16
CA ALA A 166 -15.74 6.45 6.59
C ALA A 166 -15.75 7.71 7.46
N LYS A 167 -14.97 8.73 7.06
CA LYS A 167 -14.94 10.03 7.73
C LYS A 167 -16.28 10.76 7.67
N LYS A 168 -17.00 10.70 6.55
CA LYS A 168 -18.32 11.33 6.39
C LYS A 168 -19.38 10.62 7.24
N LEU A 169 -19.37 9.28 7.27
CA LEU A 169 -20.26 8.48 8.10
C LEU A 169 -20.01 8.73 9.60
N TRP A 170 -18.75 8.72 10.03
CA TRP A 170 -18.39 9.00 11.42
C TRP A 170 -18.92 10.36 11.89
N LYS A 171 -18.77 11.41 11.06
CA LYS A 171 -19.31 12.74 11.38
C LYS A 171 -20.83 12.76 11.47
N ARG A 172 -21.53 12.02 10.61
CA ARG A 172 -23.00 11.93 10.65
C ARG A 172 -23.49 11.24 11.92
N VAL A 173 -22.90 10.10 12.27
CA VAL A 173 -23.25 9.34 13.48
C VAL A 173 -22.95 10.15 14.74
N TYR A 174 -21.77 10.78 14.82
CA TYR A 174 -21.41 11.61 15.97
C TYR A 174 -22.35 12.80 16.14
N LYS A 175 -22.69 13.50 15.03
CA LYS A 175 -23.62 14.64 15.09
C LYS A 175 -25.03 14.22 15.50
N SER A 176 -25.48 13.02 15.09
CA SER A 176 -26.80 12.47 15.44
C SER A 176 -26.91 11.95 16.88
N ARG A 177 -25.79 11.69 17.57
CA ARG A 177 -25.80 11.15 18.95
C ARG A 177 -25.72 12.22 20.04
N PHE A 178 -25.39 13.46 19.68
CA PHE A 178 -25.11 14.55 20.61
C PHE A 178 -25.83 15.87 20.25
N GLN A 179 -26.87 15.78 19.41
CA GLN A 179 -27.94 16.78 19.26
C GLN A 179 -29.26 16.10 19.62
#